data_AF-A0A4R8LW22-F1
#
_entry.id   AF-A0A4R8LW22-F1
#
_cell.length_a   1.000
_cell.length_b   1.000
_cell.length_c   1.000
_cell.angle_alpha   90.00
_cell.angle_beta   90.00
_cell.angle_gamma   90.00
#
_symmetry.space_group_name_H-M   'P 1'
#
loop_
_entity.id
_entity.type
_entity.pdbx_description
1 polymer ?
#
loop_
_entity_poly.entity_id
_entity_poly.type
_entity_poly.pdbx_seq_one_letter_code
_entity_poly.pdbx_strand_id
1 'polypeptide(L)'
;MRRGDLITIALQGDYGKPRPALVIQSDLFDEHPSVTVLPVTSDLRDAPIFRVALEPGEKNGLTKRSQVMVDKAMTIPREKAGEPFGRISDTEMLTVTRALAVFLGFA
;
A
#
# COMPACT_ATOMS: atom_id res chain seq x y z
N MET A 1 9.96 4.72 -7.65
CA MET A 1 8.99 4.27 -6.63
C MET A 1 9.38 4.85 -5.28
N ARG A 2 8.47 5.58 -4.65
CA ARG A 2 8.66 6.28 -3.38
C ARG A 2 7.56 5.92 -2.38
N ARG A 3 7.79 6.18 -1.11
CA ARG A 3 6.78 6.07 -0.06
C ARG A 3 5.53 6.86 -0.42
N GLY A 4 4.36 6.23 -0.31
CA GLY A 4 3.07 6.82 -0.70
C GLY A 4 2.62 6.49 -2.12
N ASP A 5 3.50 5.95 -2.97
CA ASP A 5 3.12 5.52 -4.32
C ASP A 5 2.21 4.29 -4.25
N LEU A 6 1.23 4.24 -5.15
CA LEU A 6 0.42 3.06 -5.43
C LEU A 6 0.99 2.36 -6.65
N ILE A 7 1.28 1.08 -6.49
CA ILE A 7 1.86 0.21 -7.52
C ILE A 7 0.96 -1.00 -7.74
N THR A 8 1.18 -1.70 -8.85
CA THR A 8 0.62 -3.05 -9.01
C THR A 8 1.64 -4.10 -8.57
N ILE A 9 1.18 -5.14 -7.89
CA ILE A 9 2.00 -6.30 -7.51
C ILE A 9 1.41 -7.57 -8.10
N ALA A 10 2.28 -8.45 -8.59
CA ALA A 10 1.92 -9.79 -9.02
C ALA A 10 2.46 -10.81 -8.00
N LEU A 11 1.56 -11.38 -7.20
CA LEU A 11 1.91 -12.48 -6.30
C LEU A 11 1.81 -13.79 -7.09
N GLN A 12 2.80 -14.67 -6.97
CA GLN A 12 2.75 -16.01 -7.57
C GLN A 12 1.65 -16.87 -6.89
N GLY A 13 0.89 -17.64 -7.68
CA GLY A 13 -0.22 -18.50 -7.21
C GLY A 13 -1.59 -18.12 -7.84
N ASP A 14 -2.70 -18.64 -7.30
CA ASP A 14 -4.09 -18.46 -7.78
C ASP A 14 -4.59 -17.00 -7.88
N TYR A 15 -3.74 -16.02 -7.58
CA TYR A 15 -4.02 -14.60 -7.53
C TYR A 15 -3.56 -13.88 -8.82
N GLY A 16 -3.73 -14.50 -10.00
CA GLY A 16 -3.20 -14.04 -11.30
C GLY A 16 -3.66 -12.67 -11.83
N LYS A 17 -4.41 -11.88 -11.04
CA LYS A 17 -4.72 -10.48 -11.36
C LYS A 17 -3.75 -9.56 -10.63
N PRO A 18 -3.07 -8.61 -11.31
CA PRO A 18 -2.30 -7.56 -10.66
C PRO A 18 -3.13 -6.86 -9.59
N ARG A 19 -2.57 -6.71 -8.39
CA ARG A 19 -3.26 -6.10 -7.25
C ARG A 19 -2.62 -4.78 -6.88
N PRO A 20 -3.41 -3.74 -6.57
CA PRO A 20 -2.87 -2.50 -6.03
C PRO A 20 -2.18 -2.73 -4.68
N ALA A 21 -1.06 -2.06 -4.45
CA ALA A 21 -0.36 -2.01 -3.18
C ALA A 21 0.24 -0.61 -2.95
N LEU A 22 0.25 -0.18 -1.69
CA LEU A 22 0.84 1.07 -1.24
C LEU A 22 2.28 0.85 -0.78
N VAL A 23 3.20 1.65 -1.29
CA VAL A 23 4.60 1.63 -0.87
C VAL A 23 4.75 2.33 0.47
N ILE A 24 5.29 1.63 1.46
CA ILE A 24 5.48 2.16 2.82
C ILE A 24 6.95 2.29 3.24
N GLN A 25 7.86 1.67 2.48
CA GLN A 25 9.31 1.77 2.70
C GLN A 25 9.78 3.22 2.63
N SER A 26 10.71 3.58 3.52
CA SER A 26 11.35 4.90 3.51
C SER A 26 12.12 5.11 2.22
N ASP A 27 12.06 6.33 1.69
CA ASP A 27 12.80 6.76 0.50
C ASP A 27 14.33 6.74 0.73
N LEU A 28 14.80 6.66 1.98
CA LEU A 28 16.22 6.48 2.32
C LEU A 28 16.77 5.11 1.88
N PHE A 29 15.91 4.16 1.54
CA PHE A 29 16.28 2.81 1.10
C PHE A 29 15.81 2.54 -0.34
N ASP A 30 15.89 3.56 -1.20
CA ASP A 30 15.47 3.46 -2.60
C ASP A 30 16.38 2.56 -3.46
N GLU A 31 17.65 2.41 -3.08
CA GLU A 31 18.60 1.48 -3.70
C GLU A 31 18.45 0.02 -3.23
N HIS A 32 17.69 -0.24 -2.16
CA HIS A 32 17.51 -1.59 -1.64
C HIS A 32 16.78 -2.49 -2.68
N PRO A 33 17.21 -3.74 -2.93
CA PRO A 33 16.69 -4.58 -4.03
C PRO A 33 15.23 -5.02 -3.84
N SER A 34 14.68 -4.86 -2.64
CA SER A 34 13.28 -5.12 -2.31
C SER A 34 12.56 -3.87 -1.82
N VAL A 35 11.24 -3.89 -1.95
CA VAL A 35 10.34 -2.84 -1.47
C VAL A 35 9.28 -3.41 -0.54
N THR A 36 9.02 -2.72 0.56
CA THR A 36 7.96 -3.05 1.52
C THR A 36 6.67 -2.29 1.20
N VAL A 37 5.57 -3.03 1.10
CA VAL A 37 4.26 -2.55 0.66
C VAL A 37 3.11 -3.05 1.54
N LEU A 38 1.98 -2.36 1.47
CA LEU A 38 0.69 -2.77 2.02
C LEU A 38 -0.28 -3.06 0.88
N PRO A 39 -0.92 -4.24 0.81
CA PRO A 39 -2.00 -4.49 -0.14
C PRO A 39 -3.13 -3.46 -0.03
N VAL A 40 -3.78 -3.19 -1.15
CA VAL A 40 -4.99 -2.39 -1.23
C VAL A 40 -6.11 -3.22 -1.83
N THR A 41 -7.30 -3.20 -1.20
CA THR A 41 -8.45 -4.00 -1.61
C THR A 41 -9.72 -3.16 -1.66
N SER A 42 -10.63 -3.49 -2.58
CA SER A 42 -12.01 -2.96 -2.59
C SER A 42 -13.00 -3.83 -1.81
N ASP A 43 -12.53 -4.95 -1.24
CA ASP A 43 -13.29 -5.73 -0.24
C ASP A 43 -13.21 -5.01 1.11
N LEU A 44 -14.20 -4.17 1.39
CA LEU A 44 -14.23 -3.30 2.55
C LEU A 44 -14.60 -4.08 3.82
N ARG A 45 -13.88 -3.82 4.90
CA ARG A 45 -14.16 -4.39 6.23
C ARG A 45 -14.27 -3.30 7.28
N ASP A 46 -15.17 -3.53 8.24
CA ASP A 46 -15.31 -2.69 9.42
C ASP A 46 -14.24 -3.04 10.46
N ALA A 47 -13.04 -2.53 10.24
CA ALA A 47 -11.90 -2.68 11.15
C ALA A 47 -11.05 -1.40 11.13
N PRO A 48 -11.56 -0.30 11.71
CA PRO A 48 -11.04 1.06 11.49
C PRO A 48 -9.60 1.26 11.98
N ILE A 49 -9.10 0.40 12.87
CA ILE A 49 -7.75 0.50 13.43
C ILE A 49 -6.67 0.21 12.37
N PHE A 50 -6.91 -0.76 11.47
CA PHE A 50 -5.90 -1.25 10.51
C PHE A 50 -6.41 -1.35 9.07
N ARG A 51 -7.62 -0.86 8.80
CA ARG A 51 -8.22 -0.72 7.46
C ARG A 51 -8.40 0.74 7.11
N VAL A 52 -7.35 1.37 6.59
CA VAL A 52 -7.38 2.79 6.21
C VAL A 52 -8.08 2.95 4.88
N ALA A 53 -9.22 3.64 4.86
CA ALA A 53 -10.00 3.89 3.65
C ALA A 53 -9.30 4.90 2.73
N LEU A 54 -9.38 4.65 1.43
CA LEU A 54 -8.98 5.53 0.35
C LEU A 54 -10.16 5.73 -0.60
N GLU A 55 -10.48 6.97 -0.89
CA GLU A 55 -11.48 7.30 -1.92
C GLU A 55 -10.82 7.32 -3.31
N PRO A 56 -11.53 6.89 -4.37
CA PRO A 56 -10.98 6.93 -5.73
C PRO A 56 -10.76 8.37 -6.19
N GLY A 57 -9.65 8.62 -6.87
CA GLY A 57 -9.34 9.95 -7.41
C GLY A 57 -8.21 9.95 -8.42
N GLU A 58 -8.14 11.01 -9.23
CA GLU A 58 -7.17 11.11 -10.33
C GLU A 58 -5.71 10.96 -9.85
N LYS A 59 -5.38 11.50 -8.67
CA LYS A 59 -4.02 11.43 -8.11
C LYS A 59 -3.61 10.03 -7.70
N ASN A 60 -4.54 9.24 -7.17
CA ASN A 60 -4.26 7.89 -6.67
C ASN A 60 -4.57 6.80 -7.70
N GLY A 61 -5.28 7.13 -8.78
CA GLY A 61 -5.59 6.21 -9.88
C GLY A 61 -6.53 5.07 -9.51
N LEU A 62 -7.12 5.07 -8.31
CA LEU A 62 -8.10 4.08 -7.89
C LEU A 62 -9.44 4.34 -8.56
N THR A 63 -10.11 3.28 -8.98
CA THR A 63 -11.45 3.35 -9.63
C THR A 63 -12.60 2.98 -8.69
N LYS A 64 -12.28 2.46 -7.50
CA LYS A 64 -13.23 2.08 -6.46
C LYS A 64 -12.71 2.52 -5.11
N ARG A 65 -13.63 2.83 -4.20
CA ARG A 65 -13.32 2.94 -2.78
C ARG A 65 -12.59 1.68 -2.32
N SER A 66 -11.48 1.88 -1.65
CA SER A 66 -10.56 0.81 -1.29
C SER A 66 -10.03 1.01 0.13
N GLN A 67 -9.41 -0.01 0.69
CA GLN A 67 -8.75 0.02 1.99
C GLN A 67 -7.31 -0.47 1.87
N VAL A 68 -6.39 0.27 2.48
CA VAL A 68 -5.04 -0.19 2.77
C VAL A 68 -5.10 -1.22 3.90
N MET A 69 -4.52 -2.39 3.66
CA MET A 69 -4.50 -3.52 4.60
C MET A 69 -3.24 -3.45 5.47
N VAL A 70 -3.25 -2.65 6.55
CA VAL A 70 -2.08 -2.45 7.42
C VAL A 70 -1.59 -3.75 8.05
N ASP A 71 -2.52 -4.69 8.28
CA ASP A 71 -2.27 -6.03 8.83
C ASP A 71 -1.53 -6.98 7.87
N LYS A 72 -1.26 -6.56 6.63
CA LYS A 72 -0.71 -7.42 5.58
C LYS A 72 0.55 -6.86 4.94
N ALA A 73 1.39 -6.18 5.72
CA ALA A 73 2.68 -5.74 5.25
C ALA A 73 3.49 -6.90 4.67
N MET A 74 4.08 -6.66 3.51
CA MET A 74 4.95 -7.62 2.85
C MET A 74 6.09 -6.92 2.14
N THR A 75 7.18 -7.63 1.93
CA THR A 75 8.33 -7.16 1.17
C THR A 75 8.50 -8.02 -0.07
N ILE A 76 8.61 -7.36 -1.23
CA ILE A 76 8.75 -8.03 -2.53
C ILE A 76 10.02 -7.55 -3.24
N PRO A 77 10.63 -8.39 -4.10
CA PRO A 77 11.66 -7.92 -5.02
C PRO A 77 11.13 -6.78 -5.89
N ARG A 78 11.95 -5.75 -6.16
CA ARG A 78 11.55 -4.61 -7.01
C ARG A 78 11.14 -5.02 -8.42
N GLU A 79 11.75 -6.09 -8.95
CA GLU A 79 11.38 -6.69 -10.24
C GLU A 79 9.92 -7.21 -10.29
N LYS A 80 9.31 -7.50 -9.13
CA LYS A 80 7.90 -7.91 -9.01
C LYS A 80 6.95 -6.74 -8.74
N ALA A 81 7.49 -5.55 -8.54
CA ALA A 81 6.72 -4.32 -8.37
C ALA A 81 6.53 -3.67 -9.75
N GLY A 82 5.26 -3.45 -10.13
CA GLY A 82 4.93 -2.66 -11.30
C GLY A 82 5.24 -1.18 -11.08
N GLU A 83 5.20 -0.42 -12.17
CA GLU A 83 5.37 1.03 -12.12
C GLU A 83 4.31 1.70 -11.23
N PRO A 84 4.65 2.82 -10.55
CA PRO A 84 3.67 3.64 -9.87
C PRO A 84 2.58 4.12 -10.82
N PHE A 85 1.32 3.87 -10.47
CA PHE A 85 0.16 4.35 -11.24
C PHE A 85 -0.56 5.53 -10.58
N GLY A 86 -0.21 5.84 -9.33
CA GLY A 86 -0.79 6.92 -8.57
C GLY A 86 -0.10 7.08 -7.22
N ARG A 87 -0.57 8.02 -6.41
CA ARG A 87 -0.04 8.30 -5.08
C ARG A 87 -1.15 8.75 -4.14
N ILE A 88 -1.08 8.33 -2.89
CA ILE A 88 -1.98 8.86 -1.85
C ILE A 88 -1.50 10.23 -1.35
N SER A 89 -2.40 11.00 -0.77
CA SER A 89 -2.09 12.28 -0.15
C SER A 89 -1.25 12.11 1.13
N ASP A 90 -0.60 13.19 1.56
CA ASP A 90 0.19 13.18 2.80
C ASP A 90 -0.66 12.91 4.04
N THR A 91 -1.92 13.37 4.05
CA THR A 91 -2.88 13.11 5.13
C THR A 91 -3.27 11.64 5.21
N GLU A 92 -3.52 11.00 4.07
CA GLU A 92 -3.76 9.55 4.01
C GLU A 92 -2.51 8.78 4.45
N MET A 93 -1.32 9.19 4.00
CA MET A 93 -0.06 8.56 4.40
C MET A 93 0.21 8.72 5.90
N LEU A 94 -0.13 9.86 6.52
CA LEU A 94 -0.05 10.06 7.96
C LEU A 94 -0.98 9.10 8.71
N THR A 95 -2.19 8.90 8.20
CA THR A 95 -3.16 7.97 8.78
C THR A 95 -2.65 6.53 8.72
N VAL A 96 -2.09 6.11 7.57
CA VAL A 96 -1.44 4.81 7.41
C VAL A 96 -0.25 4.65 8.36
N THR A 97 0.56 5.69 8.52
CA THR A 97 1.74 5.68 9.42
C THR A 97 1.33 5.45 10.87
N ARG A 98 0.28 6.13 11.34
CA ARG A 98 -0.25 5.96 12.70
C ARG A 98 -0.83 4.56 12.90
N ALA A 99 -1.61 4.07 11.94
CA ALA A 99 -2.15 2.73 11.98
C ALA A 99 -1.04 1.66 12.03
N LEU A 100 0.05 1.83 11.26
CA LEU A 100 1.23 0.96 11.32
C LEU A 100 1.89 0.98 12.69
N ALA A 101 2.09 2.16 13.28
CA ALA A 101 2.70 2.29 14.60
C ALA A 101 1.89 1.57 15.68
N VAL A 102 0.56 1.70 15.65
CA VAL A 102 -0.34 0.97 16.56
C VAL A 102 -0.31 -0.53 16.29
N PHE A 103 -0.44 -0.95 15.03
CA PHE A 103 -0.50 -2.37 14.66
C PHE A 103 0.78 -3.14 15.01
N LEU A 104 1.94 -2.49 14.88
CA LEU A 104 3.25 -3.11 15.16
C LEU A 104 3.74 -2.88 16.59
N GLY A 105 3.00 -2.14 17.43
CA GLY A 105 3.36 -1.89 18.83
C GLY A 105 4.50 -0.90 19.04
N PHE A 106 4.64 0.09 18.15
CA PHE A 106 5.62 1.18 18.28
C PHE A 106 5.06 2.43 18.96
N ALA A 107 3.75 2.45 19.21
CA ALA A 107 3.00 3.58 19.77
C ALA A 107 2.76 3.43 21.28
#